data_AF-A0A844M811-F1
#
_entry.id   AF-A0A844M811-F1
#
_cell.length_a   1.000
_cell.length_b   1.000
_cell.length_c   1.000
_cell.angle_alpha   90.00
_cell.angle_beta   90.00
_cell.angle_gamma   90.00
#
_symmetry.space_group_name_H-M   'P 1'
#
loop_
_entity.id
_entity.type
_entity.pdbx_description
1 polymer ?
#
loop_
_entity_poly.entity_id
_entity_poly.type
_entity_poly.pdbx_seq_one_letter_code
_entity_poly.pdbx_strand_id
1 'polypeptide(L)'
;MMQVEPSTVQVSQSGLQKLREARDSQCRDKGGDYLERLTNERLAGKAHVSESTVKRFCKGERVRREIAKAITEVLGLQLSDVIADDLDSAFYVERPPIESDCCNAILQPGALIRIKAPELTGKTLLLNRILEHADKQNYETVTVDFALCDREVFRNIRTFSQRFCALVSKELDLPNKLADFWDDIYGCNDNITAYFEEYLLAERTTPVVLALDKLDRVFEEPAIAEDFCCLLRGWNDLAKRSRSRGVNWKQLRLILVHSTEVYSSLDINRSPLANVGFIFPLPEFTTTQVQNLAKLYQLDWVGTQEVEQLMAMVGGHPYLVSQAFDYLKRQKVNLLEFLQIAPTEAGPFSSHLRDQLLHLKQNSELVTALSAVVNTSKPVRLESTQAFKLQSMGLVQLQGNDCTSKCNLYTQYFLERLPKS
;
A
#
# COMPACT_ATOMS: atom_id res chain seq x y z
N MET A 1 -23.74 -4.63 -18.73
CA MET A 1 -22.36 -5.06 -18.42
C MET A 1 -22.46 -6.24 -17.47
N MET A 2 -22.03 -7.44 -17.89
CA MET A 2 -21.85 -8.55 -16.96
C MET A 2 -20.78 -8.12 -15.94
N GLN A 3 -21.14 -8.02 -14.66
CA GLN A 3 -20.18 -7.84 -13.58
C GLN A 3 -19.32 -9.11 -13.53
N VAL A 4 -18.07 -9.00 -13.99
CA VAL A 4 -17.09 -10.08 -13.87
C VAL A 4 -16.59 -10.06 -12.43
N GLU A 5 -16.89 -11.13 -11.71
CA GLU A 5 -16.54 -11.26 -10.31
C GLU A 5 -15.00 -11.32 -10.10
N PRO A 6 -14.45 -10.71 -9.04
CA PRO A 6 -13.01 -10.71 -8.79
C PRO A 6 -12.49 -12.12 -8.48
N SER A 7 -11.37 -12.48 -9.11
CA SER A 7 -10.71 -13.80 -9.05
C SER A 7 -9.93 -14.05 -7.76
N THR A 8 -9.66 -13.02 -6.96
CA THR A 8 -9.23 -13.12 -5.57
C THR A 8 -10.18 -12.35 -4.66
N VAL A 9 -10.36 -12.80 -3.42
CA VAL A 9 -11.29 -12.22 -2.46
C VAL A 9 -10.66 -12.14 -1.08
N GLN A 10 -11.14 -11.17 -0.29
CA GLN A 10 -10.71 -10.95 1.08
C GLN A 10 -11.91 -11.07 2.02
N VAL A 11 -11.70 -11.69 3.18
CA VAL A 11 -12.73 -11.82 4.21
C VAL A 11 -12.94 -10.47 4.91
N SER A 12 -14.19 -10.06 5.08
CA SER A 12 -14.53 -8.87 5.87
C SER A 12 -14.30 -9.09 7.37
N GLN A 13 -14.23 -8.01 8.15
CA GLN A 13 -14.23 -8.12 9.62
C GLN A 13 -15.46 -8.89 10.15
N SER A 14 -16.65 -8.66 9.57
CA SER A 14 -17.86 -9.42 9.90
C SER A 14 -17.80 -10.87 9.38
N GLY A 15 -17.19 -11.10 8.22
CA GLY A 15 -16.94 -12.42 7.68
C GLY A 15 -15.97 -13.26 8.51
N LEU A 16 -14.95 -12.66 9.11
CA LEU A 16 -14.02 -13.34 10.03
C LEU A 16 -14.74 -13.89 11.25
N GLN A 17 -15.72 -13.14 11.76
CA GLN A 17 -16.56 -13.58 12.87
C GLN A 17 -17.46 -14.76 12.44
N LYS A 18 -18.09 -14.69 11.26
CA LYS A 18 -18.90 -15.79 10.70
C LYS A 18 -18.08 -17.05 10.46
N LEU A 19 -16.83 -16.92 9.98
CA LEU A 19 -15.92 -18.06 9.82
C LEU A 19 -15.59 -18.73 11.16
N ARG A 20 -15.42 -17.96 12.23
CA ARG A 20 -15.20 -18.50 13.59
C ARG A 20 -16.44 -19.22 14.10
N GLU A 21 -17.61 -18.60 13.97
CA GLU A 21 -18.88 -19.18 14.42
C GLU A 21 -19.24 -20.45 13.66
N ALA A 22 -19.02 -20.51 12.34
CA ALA A 22 -19.24 -21.71 11.53
C ALA A 22 -18.28 -22.85 11.89
N ARG A 23 -17.04 -22.53 12.28
CA ARG A 23 -16.09 -23.54 12.79
C ARG A 23 -16.53 -24.09 14.14
N ASP A 24 -17.04 -23.24 15.01
CA ASP A 24 -17.51 -23.63 16.34
C ASP A 24 -18.84 -24.40 16.29
N SER A 25 -19.71 -24.12 15.32
CA SER A 25 -21.00 -24.81 15.13
C SER A 25 -20.83 -26.21 14.53
N GLN A 26 -19.90 -26.40 13.59
CA GLN A 26 -19.55 -27.74 13.08
C GLN A 26 -18.91 -28.65 14.14
N CYS A 27 -18.43 -28.08 15.24
CA CYS A 27 -17.97 -28.82 16.41
C CYS A 27 -19.10 -29.28 17.33
N ARG A 28 -20.39 -29.00 17.04
CA ARG A 28 -21.52 -29.35 17.94
C ARG A 28 -22.46 -30.43 17.40
N ASP A 29 -22.38 -30.78 16.11
CA ASP A 29 -23.50 -31.44 15.42
C ASP A 29 -23.29 -32.93 15.09
N LYS A 30 -22.38 -33.63 15.78
CA LYS A 30 -22.31 -35.10 15.71
C LYS A 30 -22.18 -35.68 17.11
N GLY A 31 -23.21 -36.44 17.50
CA GLY A 31 -23.44 -36.90 18.86
C GLY A 31 -22.24 -37.60 19.48
N GLY A 32 -21.94 -37.19 20.72
CA GLY A 32 -21.48 -38.07 21.78
C GLY A 32 -20.23 -38.89 21.54
N ASP A 33 -19.14 -38.29 21.07
CA ASP A 33 -17.78 -38.71 21.42
C ASP A 33 -16.80 -37.57 21.07
N TYR A 34 -15.70 -37.44 21.82
CA TYR A 34 -14.71 -36.34 21.77
C TYR A 34 -14.68 -35.57 20.43
N LEU A 35 -15.38 -34.42 20.39
CA LEU A 35 -15.45 -33.56 19.21
C LEU A 35 -14.11 -32.87 18.98
N GLU A 36 -13.31 -33.41 18.08
CA GLU A 36 -12.07 -32.79 17.63
C GLU A 36 -12.39 -31.50 16.86
N ARG A 37 -11.86 -30.37 17.35
CA ARG A 37 -12.01 -29.06 16.71
C ARG A 37 -11.66 -29.13 15.22
N LEU A 38 -12.42 -28.42 14.39
CA LEU A 38 -12.09 -28.26 12.97
C LEU A 38 -10.81 -27.41 12.83
N THR A 39 -9.65 -28.08 12.92
CA THR A 39 -8.32 -27.49 12.72
C THR A 39 -8.12 -27.03 11.28
N ASN A 40 -7.19 -26.11 11.05
CA ASN A 40 -6.88 -25.63 9.70
C ASN A 40 -6.42 -26.77 8.77
N GLU A 41 -5.71 -27.78 9.29
CA GLU A 41 -5.28 -28.97 8.53
C GLU A 41 -6.47 -29.78 8.01
N ARG A 42 -7.49 -29.99 8.84
CA ARG A 42 -8.71 -30.70 8.44
C ARG A 42 -9.54 -29.92 7.44
N LEU A 43 -9.62 -28.60 7.63
CA LEU A 43 -10.31 -27.73 6.69
C LEU A 43 -9.60 -27.74 5.32
N ALA A 44 -8.27 -27.67 5.34
CA ALA A 44 -7.42 -27.76 4.16
C ALA A 44 -7.60 -29.10 3.43
N GLY A 45 -7.60 -30.22 4.17
CA GLY A 45 -7.85 -31.54 3.61
C GLY A 45 -9.25 -31.69 2.99
N LYS A 46 -10.30 -31.13 3.62
CA LYS A 46 -11.67 -31.16 3.09
C LYS A 46 -11.88 -30.24 1.89
N ALA A 47 -11.19 -29.11 1.83
CA ALA A 47 -11.27 -28.14 0.74
C ALA A 47 -10.26 -28.41 -0.39
N HIS A 48 -9.42 -29.45 -0.27
CA HIS A 48 -8.34 -29.78 -1.22
C HIS A 48 -7.36 -28.61 -1.48
N VAL A 49 -7.02 -27.87 -0.43
CA VAL A 49 -6.10 -26.71 -0.50
C VAL A 49 -5.01 -26.82 0.56
N SER A 50 -3.97 -25.99 0.46
CA SER A 50 -2.90 -25.97 1.46
C SER A 50 -3.35 -25.38 2.80
N GLU A 51 -2.80 -25.90 3.91
CA GLU A 51 -3.09 -25.41 5.26
C GLU A 51 -2.68 -23.93 5.43
N SER A 52 -1.60 -23.52 4.76
CA SER A 52 -1.18 -22.14 4.61
C SER A 52 -2.32 -21.30 4.04
N THR A 53 -2.94 -21.71 2.93
CA THR A 53 -4.01 -20.97 2.28
C THR A 53 -5.26 -20.83 3.16
N VAL A 54 -5.62 -21.87 3.92
CA VAL A 54 -6.69 -21.78 4.93
C VAL A 54 -6.34 -20.78 6.04
N LYS A 55 -5.11 -20.83 6.55
CA LYS A 55 -4.63 -19.87 7.58
C LYS A 55 -4.72 -18.43 7.07
N ARG A 56 -4.33 -18.19 5.82
CA ARG A 56 -4.39 -16.87 5.15
C ARG A 56 -5.83 -16.38 5.03
N PHE A 57 -6.71 -17.22 4.49
CA PHE A 57 -8.13 -16.89 4.34
C PHE A 57 -8.78 -16.56 5.71
N CYS A 58 -8.56 -17.38 6.73
CA CYS A 58 -9.07 -17.15 8.08
C CYS A 58 -8.40 -15.98 8.84
N LYS A 59 -7.30 -15.42 8.31
CA LYS A 59 -6.68 -14.19 8.81
C LYS A 59 -7.16 -12.94 8.08
N GLY A 60 -8.01 -13.10 7.06
CA GLY A 60 -8.48 -12.00 6.23
C GLY A 60 -7.46 -11.54 5.21
N GLU A 61 -6.54 -12.42 4.81
CA GLU A 61 -5.65 -12.19 3.66
C GLU A 61 -6.38 -12.56 2.35
N ARG A 62 -5.95 -11.96 1.24
CA ARG A 62 -6.50 -12.26 -0.09
C ARG A 62 -6.14 -13.68 -0.51
N VAL A 63 -7.14 -14.44 -0.96
CA VAL A 63 -6.97 -15.76 -1.56
C VAL A 63 -7.79 -15.86 -2.84
N ARG A 64 -7.47 -16.81 -3.73
CA ARG A 64 -8.26 -17.02 -4.97
C ARG A 64 -9.72 -17.30 -4.63
N ARG A 65 -10.65 -16.71 -5.38
CA ARG A 65 -12.11 -16.83 -5.20
C ARG A 65 -12.55 -18.29 -5.21
N GLU A 66 -11.97 -19.10 -6.09
CA GLU A 66 -12.23 -20.54 -6.15
C GLU A 66 -11.85 -21.26 -4.86
N ILE A 67 -10.69 -20.91 -4.29
CA ILE A 67 -10.22 -21.46 -3.01
C ILE A 67 -11.08 -20.95 -1.85
N ALA A 68 -11.37 -19.65 -1.81
CA ALA A 68 -12.27 -19.07 -0.82
C ALA A 68 -13.64 -19.76 -0.85
N LYS A 69 -14.18 -19.99 -2.05
CA LYS A 69 -15.44 -20.68 -2.28
C LYS A 69 -15.40 -22.11 -1.73
N ALA A 70 -14.36 -22.87 -2.07
CA ALA A 70 -14.15 -24.22 -1.56
C ALA A 70 -14.08 -24.24 -0.01
N ILE A 71 -13.39 -23.28 0.60
CA ILE A 71 -13.29 -23.17 2.06
C ILE A 71 -14.65 -22.79 2.69
N THR A 72 -15.38 -21.83 2.11
CA THR A 72 -16.70 -21.41 2.63
C THR A 72 -17.76 -22.49 2.46
N GLU A 73 -17.72 -23.26 1.37
CA GLU A 73 -18.62 -24.40 1.14
C GLU A 73 -18.43 -25.49 2.20
N VAL A 74 -17.18 -25.82 2.56
CA VAL A 74 -16.89 -26.77 3.64
C VAL A 74 -17.45 -26.29 4.98
N LEU A 75 -17.52 -24.98 5.20
CA LEU A 75 -18.07 -24.35 6.42
C LEU A 75 -19.59 -24.11 6.36
N GLY A 76 -20.26 -24.44 5.25
CA GLY A 76 -21.69 -24.20 5.07
C GLY A 76 -22.07 -22.72 4.91
N LEU A 77 -21.12 -21.87 4.50
CA LEU A 77 -21.32 -20.45 4.31
C LEU A 77 -21.37 -20.11 2.81
N GLN A 78 -22.14 -19.09 2.44
CA GLN A 78 -22.03 -18.49 1.11
C GLN A 78 -20.84 -17.54 1.07
N LEU A 79 -20.09 -17.54 -0.04
CA LEU A 79 -18.90 -16.70 -0.18
C LEU A 79 -19.23 -15.20 -0.01
N SER A 80 -20.37 -14.75 -0.55
CA SER A 80 -20.88 -13.37 -0.43
C SER A 80 -21.10 -12.91 1.00
N ASP A 81 -21.38 -13.83 1.93
CA ASP A 81 -21.64 -13.50 3.33
C ASP A 81 -20.37 -13.28 4.14
N VAL A 82 -19.23 -13.70 3.60
CA VAL A 82 -17.94 -13.81 4.28
C VAL A 82 -16.93 -12.83 3.70
N ILE A 83 -16.99 -12.57 2.40
CA ILE A 83 -16.12 -11.58 1.78
C ILE A 83 -16.52 -10.17 2.21
N ALA A 84 -15.57 -9.24 2.12
CA ALA A 84 -15.94 -7.83 2.11
C ALA A 84 -16.72 -7.56 0.83
N ASP A 85 -17.92 -6.97 0.96
CA ASP A 85 -18.35 -6.02 -0.06
C ASP A 85 -17.17 -5.07 -0.25
N ASP A 86 -16.78 -4.85 -1.50
CA ASP A 86 -15.62 -4.05 -1.88
C ASP A 86 -15.89 -2.57 -1.59
N LEU A 87 -16.07 -2.24 -0.31
CA LEU A 87 -16.31 -0.89 0.21
C LEU A 87 -15.16 0.03 -0.21
N ASP A 88 -13.94 -0.52 -0.26
CA ASP A 88 -12.76 0.19 -0.75
C ASP A 88 -12.89 0.56 -2.24
N SER A 89 -13.50 -0.28 -3.08
CA SER A 89 -13.85 0.07 -4.47
C SER A 89 -15.03 1.03 -4.58
N ALA A 90 -16.03 0.92 -3.69
CA ALA A 90 -17.19 1.81 -3.70
C ALA A 90 -16.83 3.28 -3.42
N PHE A 91 -15.79 3.51 -2.61
CA PHE A 91 -15.27 4.87 -2.32
C PHE A 91 -13.98 5.21 -3.09
N TYR A 92 -13.55 4.35 -4.02
CA TYR A 92 -12.38 4.64 -4.84
C TYR A 92 -12.69 5.75 -5.85
N VAL A 93 -11.88 6.80 -5.83
CA VAL A 93 -11.97 7.90 -6.79
C VAL A 93 -10.85 7.76 -7.80
N GLU A 94 -11.21 7.48 -9.05
CA GLU A 94 -10.25 7.35 -10.14
C GLU A 94 -9.50 8.65 -10.42
N ARG A 95 -8.24 8.53 -10.82
CA ARG A 95 -7.33 9.63 -11.20
C ARG A 95 -6.84 9.43 -12.64
N PRO A 96 -7.72 9.55 -13.65
CA PRO A 96 -7.31 9.32 -15.03
C PRO A 96 -6.15 10.24 -15.45
N PRO A 97 -5.18 9.73 -16.23
CA PRO A 97 -5.11 8.39 -16.81
C PRO A 97 -4.32 7.36 -15.97
N ILE A 98 -4.01 7.65 -14.69
CA ILE A 98 -3.03 6.88 -13.90
C ILE A 98 -3.41 5.41 -13.80
N GLU A 99 -4.67 5.07 -13.50
CA GLU A 99 -5.11 3.68 -13.41
C GLU A 99 -4.94 2.95 -14.73
N SER A 100 -5.39 3.53 -15.84
CA SER A 100 -5.28 2.92 -17.16
C SER A 100 -3.82 2.75 -17.59
N ASP A 101 -2.97 3.74 -17.30
CA ASP A 101 -1.56 3.69 -17.67
C ASP A 101 -0.80 2.64 -16.84
N CYS A 102 -1.11 2.50 -15.54
CA CYS A 102 -0.56 1.45 -14.71
C CYS A 102 -1.00 0.06 -15.19
N CYS A 103 -2.29 -0.11 -15.51
CA CYS A 103 -2.83 -1.34 -16.06
C CYS A 103 -2.20 -1.69 -17.42
N ASN A 104 -1.93 -0.71 -18.27
CA ASN A 104 -1.23 -0.94 -19.54
C ASN A 104 0.25 -1.27 -19.32
N ALA A 105 0.91 -0.58 -18.38
CA ALA A 105 2.32 -0.78 -18.07
C ALA A 105 2.60 -2.18 -17.51
N ILE A 106 1.71 -2.72 -16.66
CA ILE A 106 1.94 -4.03 -16.02
C ILE A 106 1.91 -5.19 -17.02
N LEU A 107 1.28 -5.01 -18.19
CA LEU A 107 1.26 -6.03 -19.24
C LEU A 107 2.58 -6.11 -20.01
N GLN A 108 3.43 -5.07 -19.93
CA GLN A 108 4.70 -5.06 -20.65
C GLN A 108 5.69 -6.09 -20.08
N PRO A 109 6.35 -6.92 -20.91
CA PRO A 109 7.36 -7.88 -20.46
C PRO A 109 8.44 -7.22 -19.60
N GLY A 110 8.66 -7.75 -18.39
CA GLY A 110 9.66 -7.21 -17.47
C GLY A 110 9.31 -5.87 -16.82
N ALA A 111 8.05 -5.44 -16.87
CA ALA A 111 7.66 -4.13 -16.35
C ALA A 111 8.10 -3.93 -14.90
N LEU A 112 8.58 -2.72 -14.62
CA LEU A 112 8.81 -2.22 -13.26
C LEU A 112 7.98 -0.95 -13.10
N ILE A 113 6.96 -1.00 -12.27
CA ILE A 113 6.07 0.11 -11.92
C ILE A 113 6.49 0.65 -10.55
N ARG A 114 6.54 1.96 -10.41
CA ARG A 114 6.82 2.65 -9.15
C ARG A 114 5.65 3.56 -8.81
N ILE A 115 4.93 3.20 -7.75
CA ILE A 115 3.89 4.05 -7.16
C ILE A 115 4.58 4.88 -6.07
N LYS A 116 4.80 6.16 -6.34
CA LYS A 116 5.54 7.07 -5.46
C LYS A 116 4.67 8.27 -5.12
N ALA A 117 4.31 8.41 -3.84
CA ALA A 117 3.53 9.53 -3.34
C ALA A 117 3.64 9.61 -1.81
N PRO A 118 3.32 10.76 -1.17
CA PRO A 118 3.24 10.86 0.29
C PRO A 118 2.36 9.78 0.93
N GLU A 119 2.50 9.57 2.23
CA GLU A 119 1.63 8.63 2.95
C GLU A 119 0.15 8.99 2.79
N LEU A 120 -0.72 8.00 2.94
CA LEU A 120 -2.17 8.23 2.99
C LEU A 120 -2.79 8.84 1.70
N THR A 121 -2.11 8.71 0.56
CA THR A 121 -2.58 9.14 -0.77
C THR A 121 -3.33 8.06 -1.56
N GLY A 122 -3.51 6.86 -1.00
CA GLY A 122 -4.20 5.75 -1.67
C GLY A 122 -3.29 4.87 -2.53
N LYS A 123 -1.98 4.81 -2.23
CA LYS A 123 -1.02 3.94 -2.94
C LYS A 123 -1.44 2.46 -2.95
N THR A 124 -1.80 1.92 -1.79
CA THR A 124 -2.22 0.51 -1.64
C THR A 124 -3.54 0.24 -2.37
N LEU A 125 -4.46 1.21 -2.44
CA LEU A 125 -5.70 1.08 -3.22
C LEU A 125 -5.41 0.97 -4.72
N LEU A 126 -4.51 1.81 -5.24
CA LEU A 126 -4.07 1.72 -6.63
C LEU A 126 -3.35 0.39 -6.90
N LEU A 127 -2.47 -0.04 -5.99
CA LEU A 127 -1.80 -1.34 -6.08
C LEU A 127 -2.82 -2.48 -6.23
N ASN A 128 -3.84 -2.52 -5.37
CA ASN A 128 -4.88 -3.53 -5.42
C ASN A 128 -5.60 -3.58 -6.77
N ARG A 129 -5.91 -2.43 -7.38
CA ARG A 129 -6.52 -2.38 -8.72
C ARG A 129 -5.59 -2.92 -9.80
N ILE A 130 -4.29 -2.63 -9.74
CA ILE A 130 -3.31 -3.15 -10.71
C ILE A 130 -3.18 -4.67 -10.57
N LEU A 131 -3.14 -5.18 -9.33
CA LEU A 131 -3.10 -6.62 -9.07
C LEU A 131 -4.38 -7.31 -9.56
N GLU A 132 -5.55 -6.74 -9.29
CA GLU A 132 -6.82 -7.26 -9.81
C GLU A 132 -6.88 -7.24 -11.33
N HIS A 133 -6.31 -6.23 -11.98
CA HIS A 133 -6.21 -6.19 -13.43
C HIS A 133 -5.27 -7.28 -13.96
N ALA A 134 -4.11 -7.48 -13.33
CA ALA A 134 -3.17 -8.53 -13.72
C ALA A 134 -3.75 -9.95 -13.52
N ASP A 135 -4.46 -10.16 -12.42
CA ASP A 135 -5.17 -11.41 -12.12
C ASP A 135 -6.23 -11.71 -13.19
N LYS A 136 -6.97 -10.70 -13.67
CA LYS A 136 -7.89 -10.83 -14.83
C LYS A 136 -7.18 -11.19 -16.15
N GLN A 137 -5.87 -10.96 -16.26
CA GLN A 137 -5.05 -11.40 -17.39
C GLN A 137 -4.40 -12.78 -17.15
N ASN A 138 -4.82 -13.49 -16.10
CA ASN A 138 -4.27 -14.77 -15.64
C ASN A 138 -2.80 -14.70 -15.22
N TYR A 139 -2.34 -13.53 -14.74
CA TYR A 139 -1.00 -13.43 -14.15
C TYR A 139 -1.05 -13.86 -12.69
N GLU A 140 -0.01 -14.53 -12.23
CA GLU A 140 0.11 -14.91 -10.83
C GLU A 140 0.57 -13.68 -10.03
N THR A 141 -0.19 -13.29 -9.01
CA THR A 141 0.09 -12.08 -8.23
C THR A 141 0.60 -12.43 -6.83
N VAL A 142 1.65 -11.75 -6.41
CA VAL A 142 2.28 -11.89 -5.08
C VAL A 142 2.47 -10.51 -4.50
N THR A 143 2.14 -10.34 -3.23
CA THR A 143 2.43 -9.11 -2.49
C THR A 143 3.28 -9.43 -1.28
N VAL A 144 4.43 -8.75 -1.18
CA VAL A 144 5.25 -8.72 0.03
C VAL A 144 5.02 -7.36 0.69
N ASP A 145 4.29 -7.37 1.80
CA ASP A 145 4.09 -6.20 2.63
C ASP A 145 5.16 -6.15 3.75
N PHE A 146 6.09 -5.23 3.61
CA PHE A 146 7.16 -5.06 4.60
C PHE A 146 6.66 -4.54 5.95
N ALA A 147 5.46 -3.93 6.03
CA ALA A 147 4.87 -3.54 7.31
C ALA A 147 4.53 -4.74 8.21
N LEU A 148 4.25 -5.91 7.61
CA LEU A 148 3.97 -7.15 8.33
C LEU A 148 5.23 -7.90 8.80
N CYS A 149 6.41 -7.45 8.37
CA CYS A 149 7.68 -8.09 8.74
C CYS A 149 8.16 -7.61 10.12
N ASP A 150 8.63 -8.55 10.94
CA ASP A 150 9.29 -8.23 12.21
C ASP A 150 10.60 -7.44 11.96
N ARG A 151 11.01 -6.65 12.95
CA ARG A 151 12.27 -5.87 12.87
C ARG A 151 13.50 -6.72 12.58
N GLU A 152 13.52 -7.98 13.04
CA GLU A 152 14.62 -8.92 12.78
C GLU A 152 14.88 -9.19 11.29
N VAL A 153 13.85 -9.05 10.43
CA VAL A 153 14.01 -9.19 8.97
C VAL A 153 14.97 -8.15 8.41
N PHE A 154 15.03 -6.97 9.02
CA PHE A 154 15.81 -5.82 8.56
C PHE A 154 17.17 -5.70 9.27
N ARG A 155 17.61 -6.75 9.99
CA ARG A 155 18.84 -6.71 10.79
C ARG A 155 20.12 -6.57 9.95
N ASN A 156 20.18 -7.23 8.80
CA ASN A 156 21.30 -7.17 7.85
C ASN A 156 20.85 -7.71 6.49
N ILE A 157 21.63 -7.43 5.44
CA ILE A 157 21.31 -7.83 4.07
C ILE A 157 21.12 -9.34 3.92
N ARG A 158 21.93 -10.18 4.58
CA ARG A 158 21.82 -11.64 4.48
C ARG A 158 20.48 -12.14 5.03
N THR A 159 20.12 -11.72 6.24
CA THR A 159 18.84 -12.10 6.87
C THR A 159 17.67 -11.58 6.04
N PHE A 160 17.74 -10.34 5.57
CA PHE A 160 16.73 -9.75 4.70
C PHE A 160 16.55 -10.56 3.42
N SER A 161 17.64 -10.86 2.70
CA SER A 161 17.64 -11.60 1.45
C SER A 161 17.04 -12.99 1.59
N GLN A 162 17.43 -13.74 2.63
CA GLN A 162 16.90 -15.08 2.87
C GLN A 162 15.41 -15.05 3.22
N ARG A 163 14.98 -14.09 4.05
CA ARG A 163 13.57 -13.91 4.40
C ARG A 163 12.75 -13.49 3.18
N PHE A 164 13.28 -12.62 2.35
CA PHE A 164 12.63 -12.19 1.12
C PHE A 164 12.36 -13.36 0.16
N CYS A 165 13.36 -14.20 -0.12
CA CYS A 165 13.17 -15.42 -0.92
C CYS A 165 12.12 -16.35 -0.31
N ALA A 166 12.17 -16.58 1.00
CA ALA A 166 11.22 -17.44 1.69
C ALA A 166 9.79 -16.89 1.67
N LEU A 167 9.62 -15.57 1.84
CA LEU A 167 8.34 -14.89 1.77
C LEU A 167 7.72 -15.03 0.38
N VAL A 168 8.48 -14.70 -0.67
CA VAL A 168 7.98 -14.81 -2.05
C VAL A 168 7.63 -16.26 -2.40
N SER A 169 8.46 -17.23 -2.00
CA SER A 169 8.15 -18.66 -2.21
C SER A 169 6.85 -19.06 -1.54
N LYS A 170 6.66 -18.66 -0.27
CA LYS A 170 5.45 -18.94 0.50
C LYS A 170 4.21 -18.31 -0.13
N GLU A 171 4.31 -17.08 -0.62
CA GLU A 171 3.21 -16.39 -1.27
C GLU A 171 2.81 -17.01 -2.62
N LEU A 172 3.79 -17.62 -3.32
CA LEU A 172 3.58 -18.42 -4.53
C LEU A 172 3.10 -19.86 -4.24
N ASP A 173 2.88 -20.22 -2.96
CA ASP A 173 2.58 -21.59 -2.51
C ASP A 173 3.63 -22.63 -2.95
N LEU A 174 4.90 -22.19 -3.05
CA LEU A 174 6.05 -23.02 -3.38
C LEU A 174 6.83 -23.41 -2.12
N PRO A 175 7.40 -24.63 -2.05
CA PRO A 175 8.25 -25.01 -0.93
C PRO A 175 9.49 -24.12 -0.88
N ASN A 176 9.94 -23.81 0.34
CA ASN A 176 11.17 -23.07 0.53
C ASN A 176 12.37 -23.98 0.20
N LYS A 177 13.07 -23.70 -0.90
CA LYS A 177 14.28 -24.42 -1.33
C LYS A 177 15.56 -23.63 -1.12
N LEU A 178 15.54 -22.63 -0.25
CA LEU A 178 16.68 -21.73 -0.08
C LEU A 178 17.97 -22.47 0.29
N ALA A 179 17.89 -23.57 1.05
CA ALA A 179 19.07 -24.38 1.40
C ALA A 179 19.76 -25.02 0.19
N ASP A 180 19.02 -25.29 -0.90
CA ASP A 180 19.56 -25.95 -2.10
C ASP A 180 20.24 -24.96 -3.05
N PHE A 181 19.83 -23.69 -3.02
CA PHE A 181 20.25 -22.63 -3.95
C PHE A 181 21.14 -21.57 -3.31
N TRP A 182 21.22 -21.51 -1.98
CA TRP A 182 22.01 -20.51 -1.27
C TRP A 182 23.43 -21.01 -1.05
N ASP A 183 24.40 -20.33 -1.65
CA ASP A 183 25.83 -20.62 -1.47
C ASP A 183 26.55 -19.37 -0.92
N ASP A 184 27.24 -19.55 0.20
CA ASP A 184 27.96 -18.49 0.90
C ASP A 184 29.20 -17.97 0.13
N ILE A 185 29.61 -18.65 -0.95
CA ILE A 185 30.63 -18.16 -1.89
C ILE A 185 30.12 -16.92 -2.65
N TYR A 186 28.82 -16.83 -2.93
CA TYR A 186 28.22 -15.73 -3.69
C TYR A 186 27.66 -14.62 -2.81
N GLY A 187 27.55 -13.41 -3.39
CA GLY A 187 26.90 -12.29 -2.73
C GLY A 187 25.40 -12.54 -2.51
N CYS A 188 24.80 -11.86 -1.54
CA CYS A 188 23.37 -11.99 -1.24
C CYS A 188 22.49 -11.68 -2.48
N ASN A 189 22.86 -10.66 -3.27
CA ASN A 189 22.15 -10.30 -4.49
C ASN A 189 22.26 -11.36 -5.59
N ASP A 190 23.42 -12.01 -5.72
CA ASP A 190 23.61 -13.10 -6.68
C ASP A 190 22.77 -14.32 -6.28
N ASN A 191 22.77 -14.67 -5.00
CA ASN A 191 21.95 -15.77 -4.45
C ASN A 191 20.45 -15.53 -4.67
N ILE A 192 19.92 -14.32 -4.38
CA ILE A 192 18.51 -14.03 -4.65
C ILE A 192 18.24 -14.11 -6.16
N THR A 193 19.13 -13.55 -7.00
CA THR A 193 18.94 -13.55 -8.46
C THR A 193 18.88 -14.97 -9.01
N ALA A 194 19.79 -15.85 -8.59
CA ALA A 194 19.79 -17.26 -8.97
C ALA A 194 18.52 -17.98 -8.48
N TYR A 195 18.12 -17.77 -7.22
CA TYR A 195 16.90 -18.34 -6.67
C TYR A 195 15.64 -17.94 -7.47
N PHE A 196 15.56 -16.67 -7.87
CA PHE A 196 14.46 -16.20 -8.70
C PHE A 196 14.52 -16.79 -10.11
N GLU A 197 15.68 -16.79 -10.74
CA GLU A 197 15.84 -17.21 -12.14
C GLU A 197 15.69 -18.73 -12.34
N GLU A 198 16.28 -19.52 -11.44
CA GLU A 198 16.42 -20.97 -11.57
C GLU A 198 15.32 -21.76 -10.84
N TYR A 199 14.63 -21.14 -9.90
CA TYR A 199 13.54 -21.80 -9.17
C TYR A 199 12.20 -21.09 -9.33
N LEU A 200 12.10 -19.81 -8.96
CA LEU A 200 10.79 -19.15 -8.96
C LEU A 200 10.28 -18.82 -10.37
N LEU A 201 11.15 -18.54 -11.33
CA LEU A 201 10.78 -18.16 -12.69
C LEU A 201 11.10 -19.26 -13.71
N ALA A 202 11.78 -20.32 -13.30
CA ALA A 202 12.14 -21.43 -14.17
C ALA A 202 10.88 -22.09 -14.74
N GLU A 203 10.85 -22.24 -16.06
CA GLU A 203 9.81 -22.98 -16.80
C GLU A 203 8.37 -22.47 -16.59
N ARG A 204 8.21 -21.22 -16.11
CA ARG A 204 6.88 -20.61 -15.96
C ARG A 204 6.27 -20.22 -17.30
N THR A 205 5.04 -20.67 -17.52
CA THR A 205 4.20 -20.27 -18.67
C THR A 205 3.37 -19.01 -18.36
N THR A 206 3.14 -18.72 -17.08
CA THR A 206 2.38 -17.56 -16.60
C THR A 206 3.30 -16.51 -15.98
N PRO A 207 3.17 -15.22 -16.35
CA PRO A 207 3.90 -14.14 -15.72
C PRO A 207 3.56 -14.03 -14.22
N VAL A 208 4.55 -13.59 -13.44
CA VAL A 208 4.42 -13.33 -12.00
C VAL A 208 4.52 -11.83 -11.76
N VAL A 209 3.51 -11.26 -11.12
CA VAL A 209 3.53 -9.89 -10.60
C VAL A 209 3.93 -9.92 -9.14
N LEU A 210 5.11 -9.40 -8.84
CA LEU A 210 5.60 -9.21 -7.49
C LEU A 210 5.44 -7.74 -7.07
N ALA A 211 4.49 -7.50 -6.18
CA ALA A 211 4.30 -6.23 -5.51
C ALA A 211 5.08 -6.17 -4.21
N LEU A 212 5.86 -5.11 -4.05
CA LEU A 212 6.59 -4.78 -2.84
C LEU A 212 5.90 -3.56 -2.21
N ASP A 213 5.04 -3.81 -1.22
CA ASP A 213 4.33 -2.75 -0.50
C ASP A 213 5.10 -2.33 0.75
N LYS A 214 4.93 -1.06 1.14
CA LYS A 214 5.61 -0.44 2.28
C LYS A 214 7.14 -0.61 2.24
N LEU A 215 7.71 -0.50 1.03
CA LEU A 215 9.15 -0.58 0.78
C LEU A 215 9.93 0.49 1.57
N ASP A 216 9.23 1.50 2.08
CA ASP A 216 9.69 2.49 3.03
C ASP A 216 10.53 1.90 4.18
N ARG A 217 10.09 0.77 4.75
CA ARG A 217 10.79 0.11 5.86
C ARG A 217 12.15 -0.47 5.46
N VAL A 218 12.33 -0.83 4.19
CA VAL A 218 13.63 -1.27 3.67
C VAL A 218 14.56 -0.06 3.54
N PHE A 219 14.02 1.08 3.12
CA PHE A 219 14.80 2.29 2.92
C PHE A 219 15.24 2.97 4.22
N GLU A 220 14.55 2.71 5.33
CA GLU A 220 14.99 3.11 6.68
C GLU A 220 16.33 2.48 7.10
N GLU A 221 16.73 1.38 6.45
CA GLU A 221 18.01 0.69 6.71
C GLU A 221 18.97 0.87 5.52
N PRO A 222 19.88 1.87 5.54
CA PRO A 222 20.67 2.26 4.36
C PRO A 222 21.49 1.12 3.73
N ALA A 223 22.06 0.26 4.57
CA ALA A 223 22.88 -0.87 4.11
C ALA A 223 22.05 -1.90 3.31
N ILE A 224 20.78 -2.11 3.67
CA ILE A 224 19.89 -3.01 2.94
C ILE A 224 19.33 -2.30 1.71
N ALA A 225 18.95 -1.03 1.87
CA ALA A 225 18.35 -0.21 0.83
C ALA A 225 19.24 -0.11 -0.42
N GLU A 226 20.53 0.16 -0.25
CA GLU A 226 21.47 0.32 -1.36
C GLU A 226 21.59 -0.96 -2.19
N ASP A 227 21.89 -2.08 -1.53
CA ASP A 227 22.05 -3.38 -2.18
C ASP A 227 20.76 -3.88 -2.82
N PHE A 228 19.64 -3.78 -2.11
CA PHE A 228 18.35 -4.27 -2.60
C PHE A 228 17.83 -3.42 -3.76
N CYS A 229 18.05 -2.12 -3.75
CA CYS A 229 17.69 -1.30 -4.91
C CYS A 229 18.57 -1.61 -6.12
N CYS A 230 19.88 -1.84 -5.92
CA CYS A 230 20.76 -2.31 -7.00
C CYS A 230 20.27 -3.63 -7.61
N LEU A 231 19.80 -4.57 -6.79
CA LEU A 231 19.18 -5.82 -7.23
C LEU A 231 17.95 -5.57 -8.12
N LEU A 232 16.98 -4.77 -7.65
CA LEU A 232 15.75 -4.47 -8.40
C LEU A 232 16.03 -3.78 -9.74
N ARG A 233 17.04 -2.89 -9.79
CA ARG A 233 17.50 -2.30 -11.06
C ARG A 233 18.09 -3.36 -11.98
N GLY A 234 18.95 -4.23 -11.45
CA GLY A 234 19.55 -5.33 -12.19
C GLY A 234 18.50 -6.25 -12.83
N TRP A 235 17.44 -6.59 -12.10
CA TRP A 235 16.34 -7.41 -12.61
C TRP A 235 15.59 -6.76 -13.76
N ASN A 236 15.28 -5.46 -13.65
CA ASN A 236 14.67 -4.71 -14.75
C ASN A 236 15.57 -4.70 -16.00
N ASP A 237 16.89 -4.51 -15.82
CA ASP A 237 17.82 -4.52 -16.94
C ASP A 237 18.02 -5.92 -17.54
N LEU A 238 17.93 -6.98 -16.74
CA LEU A 238 17.93 -8.37 -17.25
C LEU A 238 16.71 -8.63 -18.13
N ALA A 239 15.54 -8.15 -17.76
CA ALA A 239 14.31 -8.34 -18.54
C ALA A 239 14.33 -7.63 -19.90
N LYS A 240 15.09 -6.54 -20.03
CA LYS A 240 15.29 -5.84 -21.32
C LYS A 240 16.22 -6.57 -22.29
N ARG A 241 17.04 -7.52 -21.81
CA ARG A 241 18.01 -8.23 -22.65
C ARG A 241 17.32 -9.31 -23.48
N SER A 242 17.78 -9.49 -24.73
CA SER A 242 17.22 -10.48 -25.67
C SER A 242 17.87 -11.88 -25.58
N ARG A 243 18.70 -12.16 -24.57
CA ARG A 243 19.36 -13.47 -24.39
C ARG A 243 18.43 -14.44 -23.65
N SER A 244 18.77 -15.73 -23.64
CA SER A 244 18.01 -16.81 -22.96
C SER A 244 17.59 -16.44 -21.53
N ARG A 245 18.52 -15.93 -20.71
CA ARG A 245 18.23 -15.46 -19.34
C ARG A 245 17.15 -14.36 -19.29
N GLY A 246 17.17 -13.43 -20.24
CA GLY A 246 16.20 -12.34 -20.30
C GLY A 246 14.77 -12.81 -20.59
N VAL A 247 14.58 -14.00 -21.17
CA VAL A 247 13.25 -14.59 -21.40
C VAL A 247 12.56 -14.92 -20.08
N ASN A 248 13.28 -15.48 -19.10
CA ASN A 248 12.74 -15.77 -17.78
C ASN A 248 12.41 -14.47 -17.03
N TRP A 249 13.30 -13.47 -17.09
CA TRP A 249 13.08 -12.17 -16.44
C TRP A 249 11.93 -11.37 -17.07
N LYS A 250 11.59 -11.62 -18.34
CA LYS A 250 10.35 -11.13 -18.96
C LYS A 250 9.09 -11.76 -18.41
N GLN A 251 9.14 -12.80 -17.60
CA GLN A 251 7.98 -13.34 -16.87
C GLN A 251 7.73 -12.59 -15.56
N LEU A 252 8.74 -11.90 -15.01
CA LEU A 252 8.56 -11.10 -13.80
C LEU A 252 7.99 -9.72 -14.14
N ARG A 253 7.05 -9.25 -13.32
CA ARG A 253 6.61 -7.85 -13.26
C ARG A 253 6.81 -7.37 -11.83
N LEU A 254 7.32 -6.16 -11.66
CA LEU A 254 7.59 -5.55 -10.37
C LEU A 254 6.68 -4.35 -10.16
N ILE A 255 6.04 -4.27 -8.99
CA ILE A 255 5.35 -3.06 -8.53
C ILE A 255 6.00 -2.64 -7.22
N LEU A 256 6.61 -1.46 -7.19
CA LEU A 256 7.30 -0.91 -6.03
C LEU A 256 6.49 0.22 -5.44
N VAL A 257 6.00 0.05 -4.21
CA VAL A 257 5.20 1.05 -3.52
C VAL A 257 6.00 1.63 -2.37
N HIS A 258 6.24 2.94 -2.42
CA HIS A 258 6.97 3.67 -1.40
C HIS A 258 6.44 5.10 -1.24
N SER A 259 6.53 5.59 -0.02
CA SER A 259 6.32 6.97 0.36
C SER A 259 7.44 7.90 -0.11
N THR A 260 7.11 9.17 -0.27
CA THR A 260 8.11 10.22 -0.46
C THR A 260 8.82 10.58 0.84
N GLU A 261 8.21 10.30 1.99
CA GLU A 261 8.70 10.73 3.31
C GLU A 261 10.06 10.15 3.67
N VAL A 262 10.35 8.93 3.21
CA VAL A 262 11.62 8.24 3.45
C VAL A 262 12.81 9.01 2.88
N TYR A 263 12.62 9.78 1.81
CA TYR A 263 13.67 10.63 1.27
C TYR A 263 14.11 11.76 2.23
N SER A 264 13.39 11.99 3.34
CA SER A 264 13.85 12.90 4.39
C SER A 264 15.06 12.38 5.18
N SER A 265 15.22 11.05 5.22
CA SER A 265 16.30 10.32 5.90
C SER A 265 17.43 9.88 4.97
N LEU A 266 17.16 9.79 3.66
CA LEU A 266 18.13 9.43 2.62
C LEU A 266 18.90 10.66 2.11
N ASP A 267 20.07 10.44 1.51
CA ASP A 267 20.79 11.49 0.78
C ASP A 267 19.92 12.02 -0.36
N ILE A 268 19.63 13.33 -0.31
CA ILE A 268 18.79 14.08 -1.24
C ILE A 268 19.29 13.93 -2.68
N ASN A 269 20.58 13.66 -2.85
CA ASN A 269 21.23 13.53 -4.15
C ASN A 269 21.06 12.14 -4.79
N ARG A 270 20.51 11.15 -4.08
CA ARG A 270 20.45 9.77 -4.58
C ARG A 270 19.12 9.10 -4.25
N SER A 271 18.15 9.19 -5.17
CA SER A 271 17.05 8.22 -5.16
C SER A 271 17.62 6.85 -5.55
N PRO A 272 17.51 5.82 -4.68
CA PRO A 272 18.13 4.52 -4.91
C PRO A 272 17.44 3.73 -6.02
N LEU A 273 16.32 4.22 -6.56
CA LEU A 273 15.66 3.71 -7.77
C LEU A 273 15.52 4.77 -8.88
N ALA A 274 16.28 5.87 -8.83
CA ALA A 274 16.23 6.92 -9.83
C ALA A 274 16.39 6.36 -11.26
N ASN A 275 15.59 6.89 -12.20
CA ASN A 275 15.61 6.56 -13.64
C ASN A 275 15.27 5.11 -14.01
N VAL A 276 14.62 4.36 -13.13
CA VAL A 276 14.24 2.95 -13.39
C VAL A 276 12.72 2.76 -13.30
N GLY A 277 12.17 2.13 -14.34
CA GLY A 277 10.76 1.78 -14.45
C GLY A 277 9.82 2.93 -14.78
N PHE A 278 8.52 2.62 -14.85
CA PHE A 278 7.44 3.59 -15.00
C PHE A 278 7.11 4.21 -13.66
N ILE A 279 7.14 5.55 -13.58
CA ILE A 279 6.87 6.28 -12.34
C ILE A 279 5.48 6.89 -12.44
N PHE A 280 4.61 6.52 -11.49
CA PHE A 280 3.27 7.07 -11.39
C PHE A 280 3.12 7.82 -10.07
N PRO A 281 3.14 9.17 -10.11
CA PRO A 281 2.81 9.97 -8.93
C PRO A 281 1.31 9.88 -8.67
N LEU A 282 0.92 9.97 -7.39
CA LEU A 282 -0.50 10.10 -7.03
C LEU A 282 -0.80 11.55 -6.64
N PRO A 283 -1.48 12.31 -7.50
CA PRO A 283 -1.89 13.66 -7.19
C PRO A 283 -3.05 13.67 -6.18
N GLU A 284 -3.26 14.84 -5.61
CA GLU A 284 -4.44 15.15 -4.81
C GLU A 284 -5.72 15.12 -5.66
N PHE A 285 -6.86 14.97 -4.99
CA PHE A 285 -8.15 15.06 -5.64
C PHE A 285 -8.44 16.48 -6.10
N THR A 286 -8.99 16.58 -7.31
CA THR A 286 -9.59 17.78 -7.88
C THR A 286 -10.95 18.06 -7.24
N THR A 287 -11.46 19.29 -7.39
CA THR A 287 -12.80 19.67 -6.94
C THR A 287 -13.89 18.73 -7.44
N THR A 288 -13.83 18.32 -8.72
CA THR A 288 -14.78 17.38 -9.31
C THR A 288 -14.73 16.01 -8.64
N GLN A 289 -13.52 15.52 -8.34
CA GLN A 289 -13.31 14.25 -7.65
C GLN A 289 -13.85 14.29 -6.21
N VAL A 290 -13.59 15.37 -5.47
CA VAL A 290 -14.11 15.57 -4.11
C VAL A 290 -15.65 15.68 -4.13
N GLN A 291 -16.21 16.38 -5.11
CA GLN A 291 -17.67 16.50 -5.27
C GLN A 291 -18.34 15.15 -5.56
N ASN A 292 -17.74 14.33 -6.42
CA ASN A 292 -18.24 12.98 -6.70
C ASN A 292 -18.15 12.09 -5.45
N LEU A 293 -17.07 12.21 -4.68
CA LEU A 293 -16.92 11.48 -3.43
C LEU A 293 -17.95 11.93 -2.39
N ALA A 294 -18.25 13.23 -2.27
CA ALA A 294 -19.29 13.73 -1.37
C ALA A 294 -20.67 13.09 -1.66
N LYS A 295 -21.00 12.88 -2.95
CA LYS A 295 -22.23 12.17 -3.36
C LYS A 295 -22.24 10.71 -2.93
N LEU A 296 -21.10 10.01 -3.03
CA LEU A 296 -20.97 8.62 -2.54
C LEU A 296 -21.16 8.54 -1.02
N TYR A 297 -20.69 9.55 -0.30
CA TYR A 297 -20.95 9.70 1.14
C TYR A 297 -22.38 10.14 1.45
N GLN A 298 -23.21 10.46 0.46
CA GLN A 298 -24.58 10.93 0.61
C GLN A 298 -24.66 12.23 1.43
N LEU A 299 -23.70 13.13 1.23
CA LEU A 299 -23.77 14.48 1.79
C LEU A 299 -24.69 15.34 0.92
N ASP A 300 -25.64 16.05 1.55
CA ASP A 300 -26.64 16.89 0.90
C ASP A 300 -26.05 18.24 0.40
N TRP A 301 -24.85 18.22 -0.18
CA TRP A 301 -24.17 19.41 -0.67
C TRP A 301 -24.64 19.75 -2.08
N VAL A 302 -25.23 20.95 -2.24
CA VAL A 302 -25.79 21.41 -3.51
C VAL A 302 -24.85 22.45 -4.12
N GLY A 303 -23.98 22.01 -5.03
CA GLY A 303 -23.05 22.89 -5.74
C GLY A 303 -21.58 22.61 -5.39
N THR A 304 -20.72 23.63 -5.52
CA THR A 304 -19.27 23.53 -5.27
C THR A 304 -18.82 24.29 -4.02
N GLN A 305 -19.68 25.09 -3.39
CA GLN A 305 -19.28 26.00 -2.31
C GLN A 305 -18.75 25.23 -1.07
N GLU A 306 -19.46 24.20 -0.63
CA GLU A 306 -19.05 23.36 0.51
C GLU A 306 -17.78 22.58 0.18
N VAL A 307 -17.64 22.11 -1.06
CA VAL A 307 -16.44 21.42 -1.55
C VAL A 307 -15.25 22.38 -1.54
N GLU A 308 -15.40 23.60 -2.03
CA GLU A 308 -14.37 24.63 -2.03
C GLU A 308 -13.95 25.02 -0.62
N GLN A 309 -14.90 25.16 0.31
CA GLN A 309 -14.62 25.44 1.72
C GLN A 309 -13.85 24.29 2.40
N LEU A 310 -14.25 23.04 2.16
CA LEU A 310 -13.52 21.88 2.66
C LEU A 310 -12.12 21.81 2.06
N MET A 311 -11.98 21.97 0.74
CA MET A 311 -10.69 21.91 0.06
C MET A 311 -9.77 23.07 0.43
N ALA A 312 -10.29 24.25 0.75
CA ALA A 312 -9.49 25.33 1.32
C ALA A 312 -8.87 24.91 2.67
N MET A 313 -9.60 24.10 3.46
CA MET A 313 -9.12 23.60 4.74
C MET A 313 -8.12 22.46 4.59
N VAL A 314 -8.47 21.39 3.89
CA VAL A 314 -7.69 20.14 3.88
C VAL A 314 -6.96 19.86 2.57
N GLY A 315 -7.09 20.75 1.59
CA GLY A 315 -6.62 20.52 0.23
C GLY A 315 -7.44 19.43 -0.48
N GLY A 316 -6.81 18.76 -1.44
CA GLY A 316 -7.36 17.57 -2.09
C GLY A 316 -6.80 16.26 -1.53
N HIS A 317 -6.21 16.27 -0.32
CA HIS A 317 -5.52 15.10 0.21
C HIS A 317 -6.50 13.93 0.45
N PRO A 318 -6.32 12.77 -0.21
CA PRO A 318 -7.33 11.69 -0.23
C PRO A 318 -7.79 11.23 1.16
N TYR A 319 -6.85 11.02 2.07
CA TYR A 319 -7.15 10.64 3.45
C TYR A 319 -7.86 11.73 4.24
N LEU A 320 -7.44 13.00 4.12
CA LEU A 320 -8.04 14.09 4.89
C LEU A 320 -9.47 14.36 4.42
N VAL A 321 -9.70 14.30 3.11
CA VAL A 321 -11.04 14.41 2.52
C VAL A 321 -11.94 13.25 2.96
N SER A 322 -11.45 12.02 2.88
CA SER A 322 -12.25 10.84 3.27
C SER A 322 -12.60 10.88 4.76
N GLN A 323 -11.63 11.22 5.62
CA GLN A 323 -11.85 11.34 7.05
C GLN A 323 -12.78 12.52 7.40
N ALA A 324 -12.73 13.62 6.64
CA ALA A 324 -13.69 14.71 6.78
C ALA A 324 -15.12 14.24 6.50
N PHE A 325 -15.33 13.54 5.38
CA PHE A 325 -16.65 13.03 5.00
C PHE A 325 -17.17 11.97 5.96
N ASP A 326 -16.31 11.05 6.41
CA ASP A 326 -16.65 10.09 7.46
C ASP A 326 -17.12 10.80 8.74
N TYR A 327 -16.40 11.83 9.17
CA TYR A 327 -16.74 12.58 10.38
C TYR A 327 -18.06 13.33 10.22
N LEU A 328 -18.24 14.08 9.13
CA LEU A 328 -19.47 14.82 8.81
C LEU A 328 -20.68 13.88 8.78
N LYS A 329 -20.54 12.71 8.14
CA LYS A 329 -21.63 11.71 8.04
C LYS A 329 -21.97 11.08 9.39
N ARG A 330 -20.96 10.69 10.18
CA ARG A 330 -21.17 9.96 11.44
C ARG A 330 -21.66 10.86 12.57
N GLN A 331 -21.06 12.04 12.71
CA GLN A 331 -21.37 12.97 13.80
C GLN A 331 -22.56 13.88 13.48
N LYS A 332 -23.01 13.90 12.21
CA LYS A 332 -24.10 14.77 11.72
C LYS A 332 -23.88 16.24 12.05
N VAL A 333 -22.61 16.66 12.08
CA VAL A 333 -22.22 18.07 12.24
C VAL A 333 -22.25 18.78 10.90
N ASN A 334 -22.51 20.08 10.91
CA ASN A 334 -22.42 20.87 9.68
C ASN A 334 -20.96 21.24 9.34
N LEU A 335 -20.74 21.70 8.10
CA LEU A 335 -19.40 22.02 7.62
C LEU A 335 -18.74 23.17 8.39
N LEU A 336 -19.50 24.19 8.81
CA LEU A 336 -18.93 25.34 9.53
C LEU A 336 -18.37 24.91 10.90
N GLU A 337 -19.10 24.07 11.64
CA GLU A 337 -18.63 23.48 12.89
C GLU A 337 -17.41 22.59 12.66
N PHE A 338 -17.44 21.74 11.62
CA PHE A 338 -16.32 20.90 11.24
C PHE A 338 -15.04 21.71 11.00
N LEU A 339 -15.13 22.82 10.26
CA LEU A 339 -13.98 23.68 9.95
C LEU A 339 -13.36 24.32 11.19
N GLN A 340 -14.14 24.54 12.26
CA GLN A 340 -13.60 25.08 13.51
C GLN A 340 -12.87 24.01 14.33
N ILE A 341 -13.36 22.77 14.34
CA ILE A 341 -12.76 21.69 15.14
C ILE A 341 -11.63 20.95 14.42
N ALA A 342 -11.62 20.96 13.08
CA ALA A 342 -10.65 20.26 12.25
C ALA A 342 -9.18 20.44 12.66
N PRO A 343 -8.68 21.66 12.94
CA PRO A 343 -7.28 21.91 13.26
C PRO A 343 -6.98 21.73 14.76
N THR A 344 -7.85 21.11 15.55
CA THR A 344 -7.71 21.00 17.01
C THR A 344 -7.37 19.58 17.47
N GLU A 345 -6.93 19.40 18.72
CA GLU A 345 -6.74 18.06 19.31
C GLU A 345 -8.04 17.26 19.46
N ALA A 346 -9.20 17.96 19.49
CA ALA A 346 -10.52 17.33 19.51
C ALA A 346 -11.03 17.02 18.09
N GLY A 347 -10.33 17.50 17.06
CA GLY A 347 -10.69 17.33 15.67
C GLY A 347 -10.44 15.91 15.15
N PRO A 348 -11.04 15.58 13.99
CA PRO A 348 -10.85 14.29 13.33
C PRO A 348 -9.38 14.02 12.97
N PHE A 349 -8.61 15.06 12.67
CA PHE A 349 -7.23 14.95 12.19
C PHE A 349 -6.18 14.86 13.31
N SER A 350 -6.59 14.84 14.58
CA SER A 350 -5.69 14.96 15.74
C SER A 350 -4.54 13.94 15.77
N SER A 351 -4.80 12.67 15.45
CA SER A 351 -3.74 11.64 15.38
C SER A 351 -2.70 11.99 14.31
N HIS A 352 -3.15 12.22 13.08
CA HIS A 352 -2.29 12.57 11.94
C HIS A 352 -1.45 13.82 12.23
N LEU A 353 -2.07 14.87 12.76
CA LEU A 353 -1.39 16.12 13.08
C LEU A 353 -0.37 15.97 14.21
N ARG A 354 -0.65 15.12 15.19
CA ARG A 354 0.28 14.80 16.28
C ARG A 354 1.48 14.00 15.80
N ASP A 355 1.26 13.02 14.92
CA ASP A 355 2.33 12.21 14.34
C ASP A 355 3.27 13.08 13.50
N GLN A 356 2.71 13.95 12.65
CA GLN A 356 3.49 14.94 11.89
C GLN A 356 4.29 15.88 12.80
N LEU A 357 3.69 16.37 13.90
CA LEU A 357 4.39 17.20 14.88
C LEU A 357 5.53 16.46 15.56
N LEU A 358 5.34 15.18 15.91
CA LEU A 358 6.37 14.36 16.53
C LEU A 358 7.55 14.15 15.57
N HIS A 359 7.29 13.86 14.30
CA HIS A 359 8.32 13.72 13.27
C HIS A 359 9.08 15.04 13.06
N LEU A 360 8.40 16.18 12.97
CA LEU A 360 9.03 17.49 12.85
C LEU A 360 9.96 17.80 14.02
N LYS A 361 9.52 17.51 15.26
CA LYS A 361 10.30 17.81 16.48
C LYS A 361 11.64 17.06 16.56
N GLN A 362 11.84 16.01 15.77
CA GLN A 362 13.12 15.32 15.67
C GLN A 362 14.18 16.16 14.93
N ASN A 363 13.77 17.21 14.20
CA ASN A 363 14.68 18.06 13.44
C ASN A 363 14.34 19.56 13.64
N SER A 364 15.18 20.27 14.40
CA SER A 364 14.99 21.68 14.73
C SER A 364 15.02 22.62 13.51
N GLU A 365 15.75 22.25 12.46
CA GLU A 365 15.81 23.04 11.21
C GLU A 365 14.48 22.97 10.46
N LEU A 366 13.86 21.79 10.39
CA LEU A 366 12.53 21.62 9.79
C LEU A 366 11.44 22.34 10.58
N VAL A 367 11.54 22.35 11.92
CA VAL A 367 10.65 23.15 12.78
C VAL A 367 10.73 24.63 12.44
N THR A 368 11.95 25.15 12.29
CA THR A 368 12.18 26.57 11.97
C THR A 368 11.68 26.91 10.56
N ALA A 369 11.99 26.04 9.59
CA ALA A 369 11.57 26.22 8.21
C ALA A 369 10.04 26.18 8.06
N LEU A 370 9.36 25.22 8.69
CA LEU A 370 7.90 25.15 8.65
C LEU A 370 7.26 26.33 9.40
N SER A 371 7.84 26.74 10.53
CA SER A 371 7.40 27.94 11.25
C SER A 371 7.41 29.18 10.35
N ALA A 372 8.50 29.38 9.60
CA ALA A 372 8.60 30.49 8.66
C ALA A 372 7.50 30.45 7.59
N VAL A 373 7.13 29.25 7.11
CA VAL A 373 6.06 29.07 6.11
C VAL A 373 4.66 29.33 6.68
N VAL A 374 4.35 28.85 7.89
CA VAL A 374 2.99 28.96 8.45
C VAL A 374 2.69 30.34 9.05
N ASN A 375 3.72 31.12 9.40
CA ASN A 375 3.57 32.47 9.95
C ASN A 375 3.28 33.55 8.90
N THR A 376 3.25 33.22 7.60
CA THR A 376 3.03 34.17 6.51
C THR A 376 2.05 33.64 5.48
N SER A 377 1.30 34.55 4.86
CA SER A 377 0.44 34.24 3.72
C SER A 377 1.18 34.25 2.38
N LYS A 378 2.42 34.74 2.35
CA LYS A 378 3.24 34.83 1.14
C LYS A 378 4.17 33.62 1.01
N PRO A 379 4.49 33.17 -0.21
CA PRO A 379 5.48 32.13 -0.42
C PRO A 379 6.84 32.48 0.22
N VAL A 380 7.49 31.48 0.83
CA VAL A 380 8.77 31.63 1.53
C VAL A 380 9.85 30.82 0.84
N ARG A 381 10.97 31.47 0.54
CA ARG A 381 12.17 30.79 0.03
C ARG A 381 12.85 30.02 1.16
N LEU A 382 12.75 28.71 1.12
CA LEU A 382 13.48 27.81 2.02
C LEU A 382 14.78 27.33 1.37
N GLU A 383 15.71 26.86 2.19
CA GLU A 383 16.87 26.11 1.70
C GLU A 383 16.40 24.82 1.02
N SER A 384 17.09 24.39 -0.04
CA SER A 384 16.65 23.31 -0.92
C SER A 384 16.41 21.99 -0.17
N THR A 385 17.25 21.65 0.80
CA THR A 385 17.09 20.44 1.60
C THR A 385 15.89 20.52 2.53
N GLN A 386 15.65 21.67 3.16
CA GLN A 386 14.49 21.91 4.01
C GLN A 386 13.19 21.86 3.19
N ALA A 387 13.17 22.55 2.04
CA ALA A 387 12.04 22.56 1.12
C ALA A 387 11.69 21.14 0.65
N PHE A 388 12.69 20.38 0.22
CA PHE A 388 12.51 19.01 -0.25
C PHE A 388 11.97 18.09 0.86
N LYS A 389 12.50 18.17 2.08
CA LYS A 389 12.04 17.37 3.22
C LYS A 389 10.61 17.70 3.62
N LEU A 390 10.27 18.99 3.76
CA LEU A 390 8.90 19.38 4.10
C LEU A 390 7.90 19.03 2.98
N GLN A 391 8.32 19.12 1.71
CA GLN A 391 7.49 18.70 0.58
C GLN A 391 7.30 17.18 0.57
N SER A 392 8.34 16.41 0.91
CA SER A 392 8.28 14.95 0.93
C SER A 392 7.39 14.41 2.05
N MET A 393 7.30 15.14 3.17
CA MET A 393 6.33 14.99 4.26
C MET A 393 4.91 15.43 3.90
N GLY A 394 4.71 16.06 2.74
CA GLY A 394 3.39 16.56 2.31
C GLY A 394 2.89 17.78 3.10
N LEU A 395 3.77 18.49 3.82
CA LEU A 395 3.39 19.64 4.67
C LEU A 395 3.42 20.97 3.92
N VAL A 396 4.25 21.07 2.87
CA VAL A 396 4.37 22.26 2.02
C VAL A 396 4.23 21.90 0.54
N GLN A 397 3.94 22.91 -0.27
CA GLN A 397 3.99 22.82 -1.74
C GLN A 397 4.88 23.91 -2.33
N LEU A 398 5.54 23.57 -3.43
CA LEU A 398 6.41 24.49 -4.15
C LEU A 398 5.59 25.38 -5.10
N GLN A 399 5.85 26.68 -5.04
CA GLN A 399 5.41 27.66 -6.01
C GLN A 399 6.66 28.26 -6.66
N GLY A 400 7.10 27.65 -7.77
CA GLY A 400 8.41 27.93 -8.34
C GLY A 400 9.53 27.54 -7.38
N ASN A 401 10.28 28.54 -6.90
CA ASN A 401 11.39 28.37 -5.96
C ASN A 401 11.00 28.55 -4.48
N ASP A 402 9.77 28.97 -4.22
CA ASP A 402 9.26 29.30 -2.89
C ASP A 402 8.30 28.22 -2.39
N CYS A 403 8.08 28.16 -1.08
CA CYS A 403 7.22 27.20 -0.41
C CYS A 403 5.98 27.90 0.18
N THR A 404 4.83 27.25 0.09
CA THR A 404 3.62 27.62 0.83
C THR A 404 3.12 26.42 1.64
N SER A 405 2.37 26.67 2.71
CA SER A 405 1.69 25.60 3.45
C SER A 405 0.79 24.82 2.49
N LYS A 406 0.76 23.48 2.63
CA LYS A 406 0.01 22.63 1.71
C LYS A 406 -1.50 22.86 1.79
N CYS A 407 -2.02 23.12 2.99
CA CYS A 407 -3.42 23.41 3.24
C CYS A 407 -3.60 24.24 4.53
N ASN A 408 -4.76 24.86 4.69
CA ASN A 408 -5.03 25.72 5.84
C ASN A 408 -5.09 24.95 7.18
N LEU A 409 -5.42 23.65 7.15
CA LEU A 409 -5.38 22.76 8.31
C LEU A 409 -4.00 22.78 8.97
N TYR A 410 -2.94 22.60 8.16
CA TYR A 410 -1.57 22.63 8.65
C TYR A 410 -1.17 24.02 9.12
N THR A 411 -1.55 25.07 8.38
CA THR A 411 -1.29 26.45 8.80
C THR A 411 -1.85 26.71 10.19
N GLN A 412 -3.13 26.42 10.43
CA GLN A 412 -3.78 26.68 11.72
C GLN A 412 -3.21 25.83 12.86
N TYR A 413 -3.03 24.51 12.63
CA TYR A 413 -2.56 23.61 13.68
C TYR A 413 -1.11 23.91 14.12
N PHE A 414 -0.21 24.14 13.15
CA PHE A 414 1.21 24.35 13.43
C PHE A 414 1.51 25.78 13.89
N LEU A 415 0.74 26.78 13.46
CA LEU A 415 0.92 28.17 13.92
C LEU A 415 0.83 28.30 15.45
N GLU A 416 -0.03 27.52 16.10
CA GLU A 416 -0.19 27.54 17.56
C GLU A 416 0.91 26.77 18.31
N ARG A 417 1.60 25.84 17.64
CA ARG A 417 2.45 24.83 18.28
C ARG A 417 3.93 24.98 17.96
N LEU A 418 4.27 25.68 16.89
CA LEU A 418 5.64 25.96 16.51
C LEU A 418 6.09 27.31 17.09
N PRO A 419 7.39 27.47 17.39
CA PRO A 419 7.92 28.74 17.89
C PRO A 419 7.66 29.85 16.85
N LYS A 420 7.25 31.03 17.31
CA LYS A 420 7.10 32.21 16.45
C LYS A 420 8.49 32.62 15.97
N SER A 421 8.68 32.63 14.64
CA SER A 421 9.93 33.01 13.97
C SER A 421 10.27 34.48 14.18
#